data_AF-A0A4U9D527-F1
#
_entry.id   AF-A0A4U9D527-F1
#
_cell.length_a   1.000
_cell.length_b   1.000
_cell.length_c   1.000
_cell.angle_alpha   90.00
_cell.angle_beta   90.00
_cell.angle_gamma   90.00
#
_symmetry.space_group_name_H-M   'P 1'
#
loop_
_entity.id
_entity.type
_entity.pdbx_description
1 polymer ?
#
loop_
_entity_poly.entity_id
_entity_poly.type
_entity_poly.pdbx_seq_one_letter_code
_entity_poly.pdbx_strand_id
1 'polypeptide(L)'
;MGDIAVQMGTPTDCVYLGVNALMRPRPDIVVSGINAGPNLGDDVIYSGTVAAAMEGRHLGFPALAVSLNGHQHYAHRGGHHLHHSARAQPRAAAHRAHSQYQRPRSAP
;
A
#
# COMPACT_ATOMS: atom_id res chain seq x y z
N MET A 1 22.72 -12.01 -3.03
CA MET A 1 21.55 -12.76 -3.54
C MET A 1 20.39 -12.39 -2.62
N GLY A 2 19.26 -11.93 -3.15
CA GLY A 2 18.14 -11.47 -2.31
C GLY A 2 17.23 -12.63 -1.93
N ASP A 3 16.81 -12.68 -0.67
CA ASP A 3 15.83 -13.65 -0.18
C ASP A 3 14.41 -13.12 -0.40
N ILE A 4 13.47 -14.02 -0.72
CA ILE A 4 12.06 -13.69 -0.93
C ILE A 4 11.23 -14.56 0.00
N ALA A 5 10.34 -13.93 0.76
CA ALA A 5 9.36 -14.59 1.61
C ALA A 5 7.97 -14.00 1.37
N VAL A 6 6.95 -14.83 1.49
CA VAL A 6 5.55 -14.42 1.36
C VAL A 6 4.86 -14.68 2.70
N GLN A 7 4.22 -13.66 3.24
CA GLN A 7 3.53 -13.73 4.52
C GLN A 7 2.03 -13.50 4.33
N MET A 8 1.21 -14.37 4.91
CA MET A 8 -0.22 -14.12 5.08
C MET A 8 -0.38 -13.18 6.27
N GLY A 9 -0.47 -11.88 6.01
CA GLY A 9 -0.53 -10.83 7.02
C GLY A 9 -0.64 -9.45 6.39
N THR A 10 -0.63 -8.41 7.21
CA THR A 10 -0.58 -7.02 6.75
C THR A 10 0.84 -6.65 6.29
N PRO A 11 1.02 -5.55 5.52
CA PRO A 11 2.35 -5.05 5.18
C PRO A 11 3.24 -4.76 6.40
N THR A 12 2.65 -4.35 7.53
CA THR A 12 3.34 -4.17 8.81
C THR A 12 3.87 -5.50 9.36
N ASP A 13 3.05 -6.56 9.34
CA ASP A 13 3.48 -7.90 9.77
C ASP A 13 4.67 -8.41 8.93
N CYS A 14 4.67 -8.12 7.62
CA CYS A 14 5.78 -8.47 6.73
C CYS A 14 7.10 -7.82 7.17
N VAL A 15 7.08 -6.55 7.57
CA VAL A 15 8.28 -5.85 8.05
C VAL A 15 8.73 -6.38 9.40
N TYR A 16 7.81 -6.53 10.34
CA TYR A 16 8.12 -7.03 11.68
C TYR A 16 8.75 -8.42 11.63
N LEU A 17 8.13 -9.37 10.90
CA LEU A 17 8.66 -10.72 10.75
C LEU A 17 9.94 -10.75 9.91
N GLY A 18 10.00 -9.95 8.85
CA GLY A 18 11.20 -9.79 8.03
C GLY A 18 12.42 -9.42 8.88
N VAL A 19 12.32 -8.35 9.65
CA VAL A 19 13.41 -7.82 10.49
C VAL A 19 13.75 -8.77 11.66
N ASN A 20 12.74 -9.30 12.34
CA ASN A 20 12.97 -10.00 13.61
C ASN A 20 13.25 -11.50 13.43
N ALA A 21 12.62 -12.15 12.45
CA ALA A 21 12.65 -13.60 12.29
C ALA A 21 13.37 -14.08 11.03
N LEU A 22 13.28 -13.36 9.91
CA LEU A 22 13.69 -13.90 8.61
C LEU A 22 15.08 -13.40 8.15
N MET A 23 15.38 -12.11 8.32
CA MET A 23 16.61 -11.52 7.75
C MET A 23 17.79 -11.58 8.73
N ARG A 24 18.88 -12.21 8.29
CA ARG A 24 20.19 -12.21 8.96
C ARG A 24 21.30 -12.02 7.91
N PRO A 25 22.16 -10.99 8.01
CA PRO A 25 22.15 -9.92 9.01
C PRO A 25 20.89 -9.03 8.92
N ARG A 26 20.67 -8.19 9.95
CA ARG A 26 19.52 -7.26 9.96
C ARG A 26 19.63 -6.26 8.80
N PRO A 27 18.51 -5.73 8.28
CA PRO A 27 18.54 -4.76 7.19
C PRO A 27 19.16 -3.44 7.64
N ASP A 28 19.77 -2.72 6.69
CA ASP A 28 20.21 -1.34 6.89
C ASP A 28 19.08 -0.32 6.64
N ILE A 29 18.07 -0.69 5.85
CA ILE A 29 16.93 0.15 5.47
C ILE A 29 15.70 -0.71 5.18
N VAL A 30 14.51 -0.17 5.48
CA VAL A 30 13.23 -0.76 5.06
C VAL A 30 12.65 0.06 3.91
N VAL A 31 12.35 -0.60 2.79
CA VAL A 31 11.68 0.03 1.64
C VAL A 31 10.37 -0.68 1.38
N SER A 32 9.27 0.07 1.39
CA SER A 32 7.93 -0.40 1.12
C SER A 32 7.42 0.20 -0.19
N GLY A 33 7.09 -0.64 -1.17
CA GLY A 33 6.65 -0.20 -2.49
C GLY A 33 7.04 -1.15 -3.63
N ILE A 34 6.91 -0.75 -4.89
CA ILE A 34 6.30 0.51 -5.35
C ILE A 34 4.78 0.34 -5.41
N ASN A 35 4.01 1.19 -4.72
CA ASN A 35 2.56 1.16 -4.82
C ASN A 35 2.06 1.68 -6.17
N ALA A 36 1.08 1.00 -6.77
CA ALA A 36 0.42 1.41 -8.00
C ALA A 36 -0.67 2.45 -7.71
N GLY A 37 -0.24 3.69 -7.45
CA GLY A 37 -1.10 4.82 -7.12
C GLY A 37 -0.49 5.66 -5.98
N PRO A 38 -0.79 6.97 -5.92
CA PRO A 38 -0.22 7.85 -4.91
C PRO A 38 -0.74 7.53 -3.50
N ASN A 39 0.05 7.86 -2.48
CA ASN A 39 -0.38 7.95 -1.08
C ASN A 39 -0.10 9.38 -0.60
N LEU A 40 -1.04 10.30 -0.83
CA LEU A 40 -0.90 11.74 -0.57
C LEU A 40 -2.04 12.24 0.33
N GLY A 41 -1.75 13.19 1.22
CA GLY A 41 -2.75 13.72 2.16
C GLY A 41 -3.33 12.61 3.04
N ASP A 42 -4.66 12.59 3.17
CA ASP A 42 -5.37 11.64 4.05
C ASP A 42 -5.21 10.17 3.63
N ASP A 43 -4.87 9.89 2.36
CA ASP A 43 -4.59 8.54 1.88
C ASP A 43 -3.41 7.88 2.62
N VAL A 44 -2.53 8.68 3.23
CA VAL A 44 -1.41 8.22 4.04
C VAL A 44 -1.87 7.44 5.27
N ILE A 45 -2.96 7.89 5.91
CA ILE A 45 -3.46 7.31 7.18
C ILE A 45 -3.90 5.85 6.99
N TYR A 46 -4.38 5.51 5.80
CA TYR A 46 -4.89 4.19 5.46
C TYR A 46 -3.96 3.39 4.54
N SER A 47 -2.76 3.91 4.26
CA SER A 47 -1.83 3.29 3.32
C SER A 47 -1.05 2.15 3.97
N GLY A 48 -1.25 0.93 3.47
CA GLY A 48 -0.39 -0.21 3.84
C GLY A 48 1.07 0.00 3.46
N THR A 49 1.34 0.71 2.35
CA THR A 49 2.71 1.05 1.92
C THR A 49 3.39 1.94 2.96
N VAL A 50 2.70 2.99 3.42
CA VAL A 50 3.24 3.88 4.44
C VAL A 50 3.31 3.20 5.81
N ALA A 51 2.30 2.43 6.20
CA ALA A 51 2.28 1.71 7.47
C ALA A 51 3.47 0.75 7.62
N ALA A 52 3.84 0.02 6.55
CA ALA A 52 5.02 -0.83 6.55
C ALA A 52 6.34 -0.04 6.72
N ALA A 53 6.49 1.10 6.04
CA ALA A 53 7.67 1.96 6.24
C ALA A 53 7.70 2.56 7.65
N MET A 54 6.54 2.96 8.19
CA MET A 54 6.42 3.42 9.57
C MET A 54 6.83 2.35 10.58
N GLU A 55 6.48 1.09 10.34
CA GLU A 55 6.94 -0.04 11.16
C GLU A 55 8.46 -0.19 11.12
N GLY A 56 9.08 -0.09 9.94
CA GLY A 56 10.54 -0.09 9.80
C GLY A 56 11.18 1.03 10.63
N ARG A 57 10.59 2.23 10.59
CA ARG A 57 11.01 3.35 11.44
C ARG A 57 10.79 3.09 12.92
N HIS A 58 9.67 2.48 13.31
CA HIS A 58 9.36 2.12 14.69
C HIS A 58 10.38 1.13 15.26
N LEU A 59 10.85 0.19 14.43
CA LEU A 59 11.90 -0.78 14.78
C LEU A 59 13.32 -0.18 14.78
N GLY A 60 13.46 1.11 14.50
CA GLY A 60 14.73 1.86 14.58
C GLY A 60 15.52 1.95 13.27
N PHE A 61 14.92 1.60 12.13
CA PHE A 61 15.59 1.64 10.83
C PHE A 61 15.24 2.89 10.04
N PRO A 62 16.18 3.40 9.21
CA PRO A 62 15.81 4.24 8.08
C PRO A 62 14.71 3.55 7.25
N ALA A 63 13.68 4.30 6.85
CA ALA A 63 12.55 3.72 6.13
C ALA A 63 11.98 4.64 5.06
N LEU A 64 11.58 4.06 3.92
CA LEU A 64 10.99 4.74 2.77
C LEU A 64 9.71 4.04 2.31
N ALA A 65 8.66 4.82 2.07
CA ALA A 65 7.47 4.40 1.34
C ALA A 65 7.53 4.99 -0.07
N VAL A 66 7.38 4.15 -1.10
CA VAL A 66 7.48 4.55 -2.51
C VAL A 66 6.18 4.22 -3.24
N SER A 67 5.62 5.23 -3.90
CA SER A 67 4.34 5.14 -4.59
C SER A 67 4.40 5.86 -5.93
N LEU A 68 3.83 5.26 -6.97
CA LEU A 68 3.81 5.83 -8.32
C LEU A 68 2.63 6.78 -8.48
N ASN A 69 2.90 8.04 -8.81
CA ASN A 69 1.89 9.03 -9.17
C ASN A 69 1.78 9.19 -10.70
N GLY A 70 1.25 8.17 -11.38
CA GLY A 70 1.17 8.14 -12.84
C GLY A 70 -0.10 7.47 -13.36
N HIS A 71 -0.57 7.92 -14.53
CA HIS A 71 -1.76 7.40 -15.21
C HIS A 71 -1.46 6.32 -16.25
N GLN A 72 -0.19 5.98 -16.47
CA GLN A 72 0.24 4.97 -17.43
C GLN A 72 0.53 3.64 -16.71
N HIS A 73 -0.13 2.58 -17.15
CA HIS A 73 0.15 1.22 -16.71
C HIS A 73 1.52 0.76 -17.25
N TYR A 74 2.21 -0.10 -16.49
CA TYR A 74 3.40 -0.80 -16.99
C TYR A 74 3.03 -1.55 -18.28
N ALA A 75 3.57 -1.11 -19.42
CA ALA A 75 3.62 -1.93 -20.61
C ALA A 75 4.63 -3.05 -20.32
N HIS A 76 4.15 -4.23 -19.92
CA HIS A 76 4.99 -5.42 -19.88
C HIS A 76 5.42 -5.73 -21.32
N ARG A 77 6.73 -5.62 -21.61
CA ARG A 77 7.32 -6.15 -22.86
C ARG A 77 7.20 -7.68 -22.82
N GLY A 78 6.04 -8.24 -23.18
CA GLY A 78 5.88 -9.69 -23.19
C GLY A 78 4.48 -10.28 -23.40
N GLY A 79 3.42 -9.52 -23.71
CA GLY A 79 2.10 -10.13 -23.86
C GLY A 79 1.15 -9.29 -24.69
N HIS A 80 0.41 -9.97 -25.57
CA HIS A 80 -0.55 -9.42 -26.50
C HIS A 80 -1.53 -8.39 -25.89
N HIS A 81 -1.90 -7.41 -26.72
CA HIS A 81 -2.95 -6.43 -26.49
C HIS A 81 -4.15 -7.01 -25.72
N LEU A 82 -4.31 -6.62 -24.46
CA LEU A 82 -5.59 -6.67 -23.76
C LEU A 82 -6.02 -5.24 -23.47
N HIS A 83 -6.99 -4.76 -24.26
CA HIS A 83 -7.75 -3.55 -23.99
C HIS A 83 -8.59 -3.76 -22.72
N HIS A 84 -8.00 -3.53 -21.55
CA HIS A 84 -8.78 -3.19 -20.37
C HIS A 84 -8.65 -1.69 -20.16
N SER A 85 -9.65 -0.97 -20.68
CA SER A 85 -9.90 0.43 -20.38
C SER A 85 -9.78 0.65 -18.87
N ALA A 86 -8.80 1.45 -18.49
CA ALA A 86 -8.67 1.97 -17.15
C ALA A 86 -10.02 2.53 -16.69
N ARG A 87 -10.71 1.81 -15.81
CA ARG A 87 -11.45 2.50 -14.77
C ARG A 87 -10.37 3.19 -13.95
N ALA A 88 -10.09 4.45 -14.31
CA ALA A 88 -9.60 5.42 -13.35
C ALA A 88 -10.40 5.15 -12.08
N GLN A 89 -9.79 4.61 -11.03
CA GLN A 89 -10.48 4.43 -9.77
C GLN A 89 -10.88 5.83 -9.35
N PRO A 90 -12.16 6.21 -9.43
CA PRO A 90 -12.56 7.48 -8.88
C PRO A 90 -12.62 7.18 -7.39
N ARG A 91 -11.53 7.42 -6.67
CA ARG A 91 -11.58 7.50 -5.21
C ARG A 91 -12.47 8.64 -4.71
N ALA A 92 -13.09 9.41 -5.61
CA ALA A 92 -14.28 10.22 -5.34
C ALA A 92 -15.53 9.40 -4.97
N ALA A 93 -15.58 8.08 -5.24
CA ALA A 93 -16.72 7.22 -4.89
C ALA A 93 -16.73 6.76 -3.42
N ALA A 94 -15.59 6.76 -2.72
CA ALA A 94 -15.54 6.41 -1.30
C ALA A 94 -16.22 7.49 -0.41
N HIS A 95 -16.20 8.76 -0.84
CA HIS A 95 -16.95 9.83 -0.17
C HIS A 95 -18.48 9.72 -0.32
N ARG A 96 -19.00 8.96 -1.29
CA ARG A 96 -20.46 8.72 -1.42
C ARG A 96 -20.98 7.58 -0.55
N ALA A 97 -20.11 6.67 -0.08
CA ALA A 97 -20.54 5.56 0.78
C ALA A 97 -20.84 6.02 2.22
N HIS A 98 -20.17 7.08 2.72
CA HIS A 98 -20.43 7.62 4.05
C HIS A 98 -21.73 8.45 4.14
N SER A 99 -22.19 9.05 3.04
CA SER A 99 -23.44 9.82 3.03
C SER A 99 -24.70 8.95 3.06
N GLN A 100 -24.61 7.65 2.76
CA GLN A 100 -25.77 6.75 2.73
C GLN A 100 -26.05 6.03 4.07
N TYR A 101 -25.16 6.16 5.07
CA TYR A 101 -25.34 5.53 6.38
C TYR A 101 -25.98 6.45 7.46
N GLN A 102 -26.22 7.73 7.15
CA GLN A 102 -26.96 8.65 8.01
C GLN A 102 -28.38 8.84 7.46
N ARG A 103 -29.24 7.83 7.59
CA ARG A 103 -30.70 8.06 7.57
C ARG A 103 -31.13 8.43 9.00
N PRO A 104 -31.92 9.49 9.20
CA PRO A 104 -32.39 9.87 10.53
C PRO A 104 -33.32 8.79 11.07
N ARG A 105 -33.12 8.42 12.34
CA ARG A 105 -34.14 7.71 13.12
C ARG A 105 -35.37 8.60 13.16
N SER A 106 -36.42 8.24 12.43
CA SER A 106 -37.76 8.77 12.65
C SER A 106 -38.36 8.04 13.85
N ALA A 107 -38.38 8.70 15.01
CA ALA A 107 -39.45 8.52 16.01
C ALA A 107 -40.72 9.19 15.46
N PRO A 108 -41.96 8.79 15.83
CA PRO A 108 -42.39 8.41 17.18
C PRO A 108 -42.59 6.91 17.43
#